data_AF-A0A9E3GE16-F1
#
_entry.id   AF-A0A9E3GE16-F1
#
_cell.length_a   1.000
_cell.length_b   1.000
_cell.length_c   1.000
_cell.angle_alpha   90.00
_cell.angle_beta   90.00
_cell.angle_gamma   90.00
#
_symmetry.space_group_name_H-M   'P 1'
#
loop_
_entity.id
_entity.type
_entity.pdbx_description
1 polymer ?
#
loop_
_entity_poly.entity_id
_entity_poly.type
_entity_poly.pdbx_seq_one_letter_code
_entity_poly.pdbx_strand_id
1 'polypeptide(L)'
;MSKRYSYPELAGADAKAAVLLMFNHLEGLLKRSFARTYPDEPLPDSVAALTKNLTAKGVITIGLCERLDDLRNQRNHIVHSDPQVTDEEAADYYDSLGAALLELTNTSLFR
;
A
#
# COMPACT_ATOMS: atom_id res chain seq x y z
N MET A 1 10.83 -3.36 -26.04
CA MET A 1 10.63 -2.31 -25.01
C MET A 1 9.32 -2.63 -24.29
N SER A 2 9.35 -2.96 -23.00
CA SER A 2 8.10 -3.14 -22.24
C SER A 2 7.45 -1.78 -22.03
N LYS A 3 6.24 -1.60 -22.55
CA LYS A 3 5.43 -0.40 -22.34
C LYS A 3 5.15 -0.28 -20.83
N ARG A 4 5.61 0.80 -20.19
CA ARG A 4 5.26 1.09 -18.79
C ARG A 4 3.88 1.71 -18.80
N TYR A 5 2.89 0.98 -18.30
CA TYR A 5 1.54 1.52 -18.08
C TYR A 5 1.51 2.31 -16.77
N SER A 6 0.89 3.47 -16.78
CA SER A 6 0.47 4.15 -15.55
C SER A 6 -0.68 3.38 -14.88
N TYR A 7 -0.92 3.60 -13.58
CA TYR A 7 -2.03 2.92 -12.90
C TYR A 7 -3.40 3.23 -13.51
N PRO A 8 -3.72 4.47 -13.93
CA PRO A 8 -4.98 4.75 -14.62
C PRO A 8 -5.12 4.01 -15.96
N GLU A 9 -4.03 3.93 -16.74
CA GLU A 9 -4.04 3.15 -18.00
C GLU A 9 -4.20 1.65 -17.76
N LEU A 10 -3.60 1.15 -16.68
CA LEU A 10 -3.75 -0.24 -16.28
C LEU A 10 -5.15 -0.52 -15.74
N ALA A 11 -5.74 0.40 -14.97
CA ALA A 11 -7.08 0.24 -14.43
C ALA A 11 -8.12 0.09 -15.56
N GLY A 12 -8.01 0.90 -16.62
CA GLY A 12 -8.89 0.77 -17.79
C GLY A 12 -8.66 -0.50 -18.64
N ALA A 13 -7.61 -1.28 -18.38
CA ALA A 13 -7.34 -2.55 -19.06
C ALA A 13 -7.63 -3.77 -18.16
N ASP A 14 -7.29 -3.67 -16.87
CA ASP A 14 -7.47 -4.69 -15.83
C ASP A 14 -7.41 -4.00 -14.45
N ALA A 15 -8.59 -3.59 -13.96
CA ALA A 15 -8.79 -2.95 -12.65
C ALA A 15 -8.22 -3.79 -11.49
N LYS A 16 -8.38 -5.12 -11.54
CA LYS A 16 -7.85 -6.03 -10.53
C LYS A 16 -6.32 -5.98 -10.54
N ALA A 17 -5.69 -6.12 -11.70
CA ALA A 17 -4.23 -6.02 -11.81
C ALA A 17 -3.71 -4.66 -11.33
N ALA A 18 -4.43 -3.57 -11.60
CA ALA A 18 -4.07 -2.24 -11.13
C ALA A 18 -4.00 -2.18 -9.60
N VAL A 19 -5.04 -2.63 -8.90
CA VAL A 19 -5.07 -2.66 -7.42
C VAL A 19 -3.93 -3.51 -6.84
N LEU A 20 -3.71 -4.69 -7.41
CA LEU A 20 -2.63 -5.58 -6.93
C LEU A 20 -1.25 -4.95 -7.09
N LEU A 21 -0.96 -4.32 -8.23
CA LEU A 21 0.33 -3.66 -8.45
C LEU A 21 0.51 -2.44 -7.56
N MET A 22 -0.55 -1.64 -7.37
CA MET A 22 -0.54 -0.49 -6.48
C MET A 22 -0.15 -0.86 -5.05
N PHE A 23 -0.79 -1.89 -4.49
CA PHE A 23 -0.47 -2.36 -3.15
C PHE A 23 0.94 -2.96 -3.05
N ASN A 24 1.37 -3.75 -4.04
CA ASN A 24 2.72 -4.33 -4.04
C ASN A 24 3.80 -3.23 -4.05
N HIS A 25 3.56 -2.11 -4.74
CA HIS A 25 4.47 -0.97 -4.72
C HIS A 25 4.48 -0.24 -3.37
N LEU A 26 3.32 -0.08 -2.71
CA LEU A 26 3.26 0.42 -1.32
C LEU A 26 4.04 -0.49 -0.37
N GLU A 27 3.84 -1.80 -0.43
CA GLU A 27 4.56 -2.77 0.39
C GLU A 27 6.07 -2.65 0.18
N GLY A 28 6.51 -2.63 -1.09
CA GLY A 28 7.93 -2.48 -1.41
C GLY A 28 8.52 -1.15 -0.91
N LEU A 29 7.74 -0.06 -0.98
CA LEU A 29 8.13 1.24 -0.45
C LEU A 29 8.31 1.20 1.08
N LEU A 30 7.31 0.69 1.81
CA LEU A 30 7.36 0.57 3.27
C LEU A 30 8.53 -0.30 3.73
N LYS A 31 8.72 -1.47 3.10
CA LYS A 31 9.81 -2.39 3.45
C LYS A 31 11.19 -1.77 3.21
N ARG A 32 11.38 -1.08 2.08
CA ARG A 32 12.66 -0.40 1.78
C ARG A 32 12.93 0.76 2.75
N SER A 33 11.91 1.57 3.04
CA SER A 33 12.09 2.68 3.99
C SER A 33 12.37 2.17 5.40
N PHE A 34 11.66 1.13 5.85
CA PHE A 34 11.94 0.49 7.13
C PHE A 34 13.38 -0.02 7.22
N ALA A 35 13.83 -0.81 6.24
CA ALA A 35 15.19 -1.37 6.22
C ALA A 35 16.28 -0.28 6.17
N ARG A 36 15.99 0.87 5.55
CA ARG A 36 16.90 2.02 5.53
C ARG A 36 16.96 2.74 6.88
N THR A 37 15.82 2.93 7.54
CA THR A 37 15.71 3.66 8.80
C THR A 37 16.16 2.82 10.00
N TYR A 38 15.94 1.50 9.94
CA TYR A 38 16.24 0.54 11.01
C TYR A 38 17.09 -0.63 10.46
N PRO A 39 18.35 -0.39 10.05
CA PRO A 39 19.19 -1.40 9.40
C PRO A 39 19.53 -2.59 10.29
N ASP A 40 19.51 -2.40 11.62
CA ASP A 40 19.82 -3.43 12.61
C ASP A 40 18.58 -4.22 13.06
N GLU A 41 17.38 -3.84 12.62
CA GLU A 41 16.14 -4.52 12.98
C GLU A 41 15.72 -5.53 11.89
N PRO A 42 15.22 -6.72 12.27
CA PRO A 42 14.69 -7.65 11.29
C PRO A 42 13.48 -7.05 10.57
N LEU A 43 13.48 -7.15 9.25
CA LEU A 43 12.35 -6.71 8.43
C LEU A 43 11.10 -7.53 8.78
N PRO A 44 9.98 -6.89 9.17
CA PRO A 44 8.75 -7.61 9.42
C PRO A 44 8.26 -8.37 8.16
N ASP A 45 7.70 -9.55 8.38
CA ASP A 45 7.29 -10.48 7.33
C ASP A 45 6.15 -9.95 6.46
N SER A 46 5.27 -9.13 7.05
CA SER A 46 4.05 -8.62 6.45
C SER A 46 3.90 -7.11 6.64
N VAL A 47 3.14 -6.47 5.75
CA VAL A 47 2.80 -5.03 5.88
C VAL A 47 2.13 -4.74 7.22
N ALA A 48 1.26 -5.64 7.70
CA ALA A 48 0.57 -5.44 8.98
C ALA A 48 1.50 -5.54 10.20
N ALA A 49 2.46 -6.48 10.19
CA ALA A 49 3.48 -6.53 11.23
C ALA A 49 4.35 -5.26 11.18
N LEU A 50 4.68 -4.80 9.97
CA LEU A 50 5.45 -3.58 9.74
C LEU A 50 4.74 -2.34 10.26
N THR A 51 3.48 -2.11 9.89
CA THR A 51 2.71 -0.94 10.33
C THR A 51 2.49 -0.94 11.84
N LYS A 52 2.16 -2.09 12.44
CA LYS A 52 2.07 -2.22 13.90
C LYS A 52 3.38 -1.86 14.61
N ASN A 53 4.51 -2.31 14.07
CA ASN A 53 5.82 -1.97 14.62
C ASN A 53 6.08 -0.45 14.52
N LEU A 54 5.82 0.16 13.37
CA LEU A 54 5.94 1.60 13.18
C LEU A 54 5.03 2.41 14.11
N THR A 55 3.80 1.94 14.37
CA THR A 55 2.88 2.56 15.32
C THR A 55 3.40 2.46 16.75
N ALA A 56 3.90 1.28 17.16
CA ALA A 56 4.49 1.09 18.49
C ALA A 56 5.73 1.97 18.72
N LYS A 57 6.49 2.26 17.66
CA LYS A 57 7.61 3.22 17.68
C LYS A 57 7.18 4.70 17.60
N GLY A 58 5.89 4.99 17.43
CA GLY A 58 5.37 6.36 17.28
C GLY A 58 5.70 7.03 15.95
N VAL A 59 6.12 6.26 14.94
CA VAL A 59 6.46 6.78 13.60
C VAL A 59 5.22 7.13 12.79
N ILE A 60 4.17 6.30 12.92
CA ILE A 60 2.88 6.50 12.28
C ILE A 60 1.77 6.51 13.33
N THR A 61 0.69 7.23 13.06
CA THR A 61 -0.47 7.28 13.93
C THR A 61 -1.26 5.97 13.91
N ILE A 62 -2.11 5.75 14.91
CA ILE A 62 -3.05 4.61 14.92
C ILE A 62 -4.00 4.70 13.71
N GLY A 63 -4.53 5.89 13.40
CA GLY A 63 -5.41 6.09 12.26
C GLY A 63 -4.76 5.80 10.91
N LEU A 64 -3.47 6.12 10.74
CA LEU A 64 -2.73 5.73 9.53
C LEU A 64 -2.51 4.21 9.47
N CYS A 65 -2.24 3.56 10.61
CA CYS A 65 -2.14 2.10 10.66
C CYS A 65 -3.46 1.44 10.22
N GLU A 66 -4.59 1.91 10.74
CA GLU A 66 -5.93 1.41 10.38
C GLU A 66 -6.22 1.58 8.89
N ARG A 67 -5.92 2.76 8.32
CA ARG A 67 -6.05 3.00 6.87
C ARG A 67 -5.21 2.04 6.02
N LEU A 68 -3.97 1.76 6.42
CA LEU A 68 -3.09 0.82 5.72
C LEU A 68 -3.59 -0.62 5.85
N ASP A 69 -4.18 -0.97 6.99
CA ASP A 69 -4.85 -2.25 7.20
C ASP A 69 -6.10 -2.37 6.32
N ASP A 70 -6.90 -1.31 6.17
CA ASP A 70 -8.06 -1.28 5.27
C ASP A 70 -7.65 -1.49 3.80
N LEU A 71 -6.61 -0.80 3.33
CA LEU A 71 -6.05 -0.99 1.98
C LEU A 71 -5.58 -2.43 1.74
N ARG A 72 -4.98 -3.05 2.76
CA ARG A 72 -4.57 -4.46 2.71
C ARG A 72 -5.80 -5.38 2.64
N ASN A 73 -6.82 -5.11 3.45
CA ASN A 73 -8.06 -5.89 3.49
C ASN A 73 -8.80 -5.81 2.14
N GLN A 74 -8.93 -4.62 1.57
CA GLN A 74 -9.48 -4.41 0.22
C GLN A 74 -8.70 -5.19 -0.83
N ARG A 75 -7.36 -5.11 -0.81
CA ARG A 75 -6.51 -5.89 -1.70
C ARG A 75 -6.75 -7.39 -1.55
N ASN A 76 -6.81 -7.90 -0.32
CA ASN A 76 -7.05 -9.32 -0.06
C ASN A 76 -8.44 -9.77 -0.52
N HIS A 77 -9.46 -8.93 -0.31
CA HIS A 77 -10.79 -9.16 -0.86
C HIS A 77 -10.72 -9.30 -2.39
N ILE A 78 -10.08 -8.36 -3.08
CA ILE A 78 -9.92 -8.38 -4.54
C ILE A 78 -9.14 -9.62 -5.05
N VAL A 79 -8.16 -10.10 -4.29
CA VAL A 79 -7.44 -11.33 -4.63
C VAL A 79 -8.34 -12.56 -4.56
N HIS A 80 -9.10 -12.69 -3.47
CA HIS A 80 -9.81 -13.92 -3.11
C HIS A 80 -11.27 -13.95 -3.57
N SER A 81 -11.86 -12.80 -3.85
CA SER A 81 -13.21 -12.69 -4.36
C SER A 81 -13.20 -12.78 -5.89
N ASP A 82 -14.07 -13.63 -6.42
CA ASP A 82 -14.43 -13.67 -7.84
C ASP A 82 -15.76 -12.95 -8.02
N PRO A 83 -15.71 -11.61 -7.98
CA PRO A 83 -16.27 -10.82 -9.04
C PRO A 83 -15.19 -9.99 -9.75
N GLN A 84 -15.52 -9.48 -10.94
CA GLN A 84 -14.73 -8.45 -11.61
C GLN A 84 -14.70 -7.19 -10.73
N VAL A 85 -13.49 -6.72 -10.40
CA VAL A 85 -13.28 -5.40 -9.82
C VAL A 85 -13.72 -4.37 -10.84
N THR A 86 -14.59 -3.45 -10.43
CA THR A 86 -15.05 -2.34 -11.26
C THR A 86 -13.99 -1.24 -11.36
N ASP A 87 -14.08 -0.43 -12.42
CA ASP A 87 -13.22 0.74 -12.57
C ASP A 87 -13.40 1.74 -11.42
N GLU A 88 -14.62 1.85 -10.87
CA GLU A 88 -14.95 2.69 -9.71
C GLU A 88 -14.24 2.19 -8.44
N GLU A 89 -14.31 0.89 -8.14
CA GLU A 89 -13.59 0.31 -7.00
C GLU A 89 -12.07 0.49 -7.11
N ALA A 90 -11.52 0.36 -8.33
CA ALA A 90 -10.10 0.61 -8.55
C ALA A 90 -9.71 2.09 -8.41
N ALA A 91 -10.60 3.01 -8.80
CA ALA A 91 -10.41 4.44 -8.61
C ALA A 91 -10.48 4.82 -7.12
N ASP A 92 -11.47 4.33 -6.38
CA ASP A 92 -11.62 4.53 -4.94
C ASP A 92 -10.40 3.99 -4.18
N TYR A 93 -9.89 2.83 -4.60
CA TYR A 93 -8.67 2.25 -4.06
C TYR A 93 -7.45 3.16 -4.32
N TYR A 94 -7.33 3.69 -5.54
CA TYR A 94 -6.26 4.59 -5.92
C TYR A 94 -6.27 5.86 -5.06
N ASP A 95 -7.44 6.49 -4.87
CA ASP A 95 -7.58 7.70 -4.06
C ASP A 95 -7.28 7.43 -2.58
N SER A 96 -7.77 6.31 -2.04
CA SER A 96 -7.48 5.87 -0.67
C SER A 96 -5.99 5.63 -0.45
N LEU A 97 -5.33 5.00 -1.42
CA LEU A 97 -3.88 4.79 -1.40
C LEU A 97 -3.12 6.11 -1.50
N GLY A 98 -3.55 7.03 -2.37
CA GLY A 98 -2.97 8.35 -2.52
C GLY A 98 -3.00 9.15 -1.22
N ALA A 99 -4.13 9.13 -0.51
CA ALA A 99 -4.27 9.77 0.80
C ALA A 99 -3.33 9.16 1.85
N ALA A 100 -3.25 7.82 1.93
CA ALA A 100 -2.35 7.14 2.86
C ALA A 100 -0.86 7.43 2.56
N LEU A 101 -0.48 7.47 1.27
CA LEU A 101 0.87 7.83 0.83
C LEU A 101 1.22 9.27 1.20
N LEU A 102 0.31 10.21 0.99
CA LEU A 102 0.53 11.61 1.37
C LEU A 102 0.79 11.73 2.88
N GLU A 103 0.02 11.03 3.71
CA GLU A 103 0.26 11.01 5.15
C GLU A 103 1.60 10.36 5.51
N LEU A 104 1.95 9.22 4.88
CA LEU A 104 3.24 8.56 5.08
C LEU A 104 4.42 9.48 4.76
N THR A 105 4.35 10.30 3.71
CA THR A 105 5.44 11.24 3.37
C THR A 105 5.66 12.31 4.45
N ASN A 106 4.68 12.54 5.33
CA ASN A 106 4.82 13.47 6.45
C ASN A 106 5.44 12.83 7.70
N THR A 107 5.68 11.52 7.70
CA THR A 107 6.25 10.77 8.84
C THR A 107 7.78 10.76 8.82
N SER A 108 8.42 10.46 9.95
CA SER A 108 9.88 10.33 10.03
C SER A 108 10.45 9.15 9.25
N LEU A 109 9.60 8.26 8.72
CA LEU A 109 10.03 7.14 7.89
C LEU A 109 10.49 7.58 6.49
N PHE A 110 9.98 8.73 6.03
CA PHE A 110 10.18 9.23 4.67
C PHE A 110 10.83 10.62 4.59
N ARG A 111 11.15 11.23 5.74
CA ARG A 111 11.99 12.43 5.84
C ARG A 111 13.46 12.04 5.90
#